data_AF-A0A6L3B4R1-F1
#
_entry.id   AF-A0A6L3B4R1-F1
#
_cell.length_a   1.000
_cell.length_b   1.000
_cell.length_c   1.000
_cell.angle_alpha   90.00
_cell.angle_beta   90.00
_cell.angle_gamma   90.00
#
_symmetry.space_group_name_H-M   'P 1'
#
loop_
_entity.id
_entity.type
_entity.pdbx_description
1 polymer ?
#
loop_
_entity_poly.entity_id
_entity_poly.type
_entity_poly.pdbx_seq_one_letter_code
_entity_poly.pdbx_strand_id
1 'polypeptide(L)'
;MTEDTKAPAFAPAAGAAPDHATQLRNAYAMRAASYAHMFDVLRERYGTETALDIGREATRRLGEAMGVKYAAHGPDDLAGLCHAFLDGIPNRDSMFAPEIKRCDGDALEIHFHRCPLKEAWQAQGKSDEDLELLCNMAGAIDGGLFEAAGFVFRGETWKPGDEGCCRLKVLPGPKAA
;
A
#
# COMPACT_ATOMS: atom_id res chain seq x y z
N MET A 1 -17.64 33.79 31.13
CA MET A 1 -17.66 32.61 30.27
C MET A 1 -16.49 32.74 29.32
N THR A 2 -15.35 32.19 29.71
CA THR A 2 -14.16 32.08 28.84
C THR A 2 -14.12 30.64 28.36
N GLU A 3 -14.32 30.44 27.07
CA GLU A 3 -14.26 29.13 26.42
C GLU A 3 -12.82 28.59 26.46
N ASP A 4 -12.63 27.51 27.21
CA ASP A 4 -11.44 26.67 27.14
C ASP A 4 -11.36 26.04 25.75
N THR A 5 -10.60 26.68 24.86
CA THR A 5 -10.25 26.10 23.57
C THR A 5 -9.19 25.03 23.81
N LYS A 6 -9.63 23.79 24.02
CA LYS A 6 -8.73 22.62 24.09
C LYS A 6 -8.03 22.48 22.74
N ALA A 7 -6.72 22.67 22.73
CA ALA A 7 -5.89 22.48 21.55
C ALA A 7 -6.09 21.06 20.95
N PRO A 8 -6.09 20.91 19.61
CA PRO A 8 -6.22 19.60 18.98
C PRO A 8 -5.07 18.68 19.37
N ALA A 9 -5.37 17.39 19.57
CA ALA A 9 -4.48 16.35 20.08
C ALA A 9 -3.25 16.03 19.19
N PHE A 10 -2.94 16.87 18.20
CA PHE A 10 -1.90 16.65 17.19
C PHE A 10 -0.80 17.73 17.19
N ALA A 11 -0.79 18.68 18.12
CA ALA A 11 0.27 19.70 18.17
C ALA A 11 1.51 19.16 18.91
N PRO A 12 2.68 19.02 18.24
CA PRO A 12 3.91 18.62 18.90
C PRO A 12 4.43 19.73 19.82
N ALA A 13 5.10 19.34 20.92
CA ALA A 13 5.76 20.27 21.82
C ALA A 13 6.89 21.02 21.09
N ALA A 14 6.95 22.35 21.25
CA ALA A 14 7.94 23.20 20.61
C ALA A 14 9.37 22.88 21.11
N GLY A 15 10.31 22.60 20.20
CA GLY A 15 11.75 22.56 20.48
C GLY A 15 12.46 21.20 20.33
N ALA A 16 11.75 20.09 20.10
CA ALA A 16 12.38 18.82 19.74
C ALA A 16 12.63 18.73 18.23
N ALA A 17 13.73 18.08 17.82
CA ALA A 17 13.92 17.71 16.42
C ALA A 17 12.70 16.88 15.95
N PRO A 18 12.21 17.08 14.72
CA PRO A 18 10.98 16.43 14.30
C PRO A 18 11.17 14.92 14.27
N ASP A 19 10.24 14.20 14.92
CA ASP A 19 10.18 12.74 14.86
C ASP A 19 9.65 12.31 13.48
N HIS A 20 10.56 12.18 12.52
CA HIS A 20 10.24 11.83 11.14
C HIS A 20 9.56 10.46 11.03
N ALA A 21 9.85 9.52 11.93
CA ALA A 21 9.22 8.20 11.89
C ALA A 21 7.73 8.30 12.27
N THR A 22 7.41 9.05 13.33
CA THR A 22 6.02 9.35 13.70
C THR A 22 5.33 10.18 12.63
N GLN A 23 5.98 11.19 12.07
CA GLN A 23 5.41 11.99 10.97
C GLN A 23 5.10 11.13 9.74
N LEU A 24 5.97 10.19 9.37
CA LEU A 24 5.73 9.26 8.28
C LEU A 24 4.51 8.37 8.56
N ARG A 25 4.40 7.81 9.78
CA ARG A 25 3.22 7.03 10.17
C ARG A 25 1.94 7.86 10.12
N ASN A 26 1.97 9.09 10.61
CA ASN A 26 0.83 10.01 10.55
C ASN A 26 0.45 10.34 9.10
N ALA A 27 1.42 10.51 8.20
CA ALA A 27 1.16 10.73 6.79
C ALA A 27 0.48 9.53 6.12
N TYR A 28 0.90 8.30 6.45
CA TYR A 28 0.20 7.09 5.98
C TYR A 28 -1.20 6.95 6.59
N ALA A 29 -1.37 7.25 7.87
CA ALA A 29 -2.69 7.22 8.51
C ALA A 29 -3.65 8.24 7.89
N MET A 30 -3.17 9.44 7.58
CA MET A 30 -3.96 10.48 6.90
C MET A 30 -4.33 10.04 5.47
N ARG A 31 -3.40 9.41 4.73
CA ARG A 31 -3.70 8.82 3.41
C ARG A 31 -4.73 7.69 3.51
N ALA A 32 -4.60 6.82 4.52
CA ALA A 32 -5.55 5.74 4.79
C ALA A 32 -6.96 6.30 5.04
N ALA A 33 -7.08 7.31 5.91
CA ALA A 33 -8.36 7.99 6.16
C ALA A 33 -8.95 8.60 4.87
N SER A 34 -8.12 9.24 4.04
CA SER A 34 -8.57 9.76 2.74
C SER A 34 -9.11 8.66 1.82
N TYR A 35 -8.43 7.51 1.72
CA TYR A 35 -8.90 6.37 0.92
C TYR A 35 -10.23 5.82 1.44
N ALA A 36 -10.35 5.67 2.76
CA ALA A 36 -11.58 5.20 3.39
C ALA A 36 -12.75 6.15 3.14
N HIS A 37 -12.55 7.46 3.32
CA HIS A 37 -13.61 8.45 3.07
C HIS A 37 -14.04 8.50 1.60
N MET A 38 -13.09 8.45 0.66
CA MET A 38 -13.43 8.39 -0.77
C MET A 38 -14.21 7.13 -1.10
N PHE A 39 -13.78 5.97 -0.57
CA PHE A 39 -14.49 4.71 -0.75
C PHE A 39 -15.90 4.75 -0.16
N ASP A 40 -16.06 5.25 1.07
CA ASP A 40 -17.36 5.37 1.74
C ASP A 40 -18.33 6.25 0.92
N VAL A 41 -17.89 7.43 0.48
CA VAL A 41 -18.71 8.35 -0.33
C VAL A 41 -19.10 7.73 -1.67
N LEU A 42 -18.18 7.03 -2.34
CA LEU A 42 -18.47 6.34 -3.60
C LEU A 42 -19.45 5.18 -3.37
N ARG A 43 -19.24 4.40 -2.32
CA ARG A 43 -20.08 3.26 -1.95
C ARG A 43 -21.50 3.70 -1.62
N GLU A 44 -21.67 4.76 -0.83
CA GLU A 44 -22.98 5.32 -0.48
C GLU A 44 -23.77 5.81 -1.70
N ARG A 45 -23.09 6.35 -2.71
CA ARG A 45 -23.74 6.92 -3.91
C ARG A 45 -23.96 5.92 -5.04
N TYR A 46 -23.05 4.96 -5.20
CA TYR A 46 -22.97 4.14 -6.40
C TYR A 46 -22.86 2.63 -6.12
N GLY A 47 -22.88 2.23 -4.85
CA GLY A 47 -22.72 0.85 -4.42
C GLY A 47 -21.26 0.41 -4.34
N THR A 48 -21.04 -0.68 -3.61
CA THR A 48 -19.71 -1.23 -3.31
C THR A 48 -18.91 -1.61 -4.55
N GLU A 49 -19.54 -2.26 -5.54
CA GLU A 49 -18.85 -2.73 -6.75
C GLU A 49 -18.28 -1.56 -7.55
N THR A 50 -19.07 -0.51 -7.79
CA THR A 50 -18.64 0.70 -8.49
C THR A 50 -17.54 1.44 -7.72
N ALA A 51 -17.65 1.51 -6.39
CA ALA A 51 -16.63 2.14 -5.55
C ALA A 51 -15.28 1.40 -5.64
N LEU A 52 -15.30 0.07 -5.64
CA LEU A 52 -14.10 -0.75 -5.83
C LEU A 52 -13.50 -0.57 -7.21
N ASP A 53 -14.31 -0.58 -8.27
CA ASP A 53 -13.83 -0.42 -9.65
C ASP A 53 -13.08 0.91 -9.83
N ILE A 54 -13.73 2.01 -9.44
CA ILE A 54 -13.13 3.35 -9.50
C ILE A 54 -11.87 3.44 -8.63
N GLY A 55 -11.94 2.91 -7.40
CA GLY A 55 -10.84 2.97 -6.46
C GLY A 55 -9.62 2.17 -6.92
N ARG A 56 -9.83 0.95 -7.45
CA ARG A 56 -8.78 0.11 -8.04
C ARG A 56 -8.15 0.79 -9.25
N GLU A 57 -8.96 1.36 -10.14
CA GLU A 57 -8.43 2.08 -11.30
C GLU A 57 -7.57 3.28 -10.89
N ALA A 58 -8.02 4.04 -9.88
CA ALA A 58 -7.27 5.19 -9.37
C ALA A 58 -5.91 4.78 -8.78
N THR A 59 -5.87 3.72 -7.96
CA THR A 59 -4.62 3.25 -7.33
C THR A 59 -3.71 2.55 -8.32
N ARG A 60 -4.26 1.80 -9.28
CA ARG A 60 -3.53 1.20 -10.40
C ARG A 60 -2.80 2.25 -11.24
N ARG A 61 -3.47 3.35 -11.62
CA ARG A 61 -2.84 4.47 -12.35
C ARG A 61 -1.67 5.11 -11.59
N LEU A 62 -1.82 5.26 -10.28
CA LEU A 62 -0.71 5.73 -9.44
C LEU A 62 0.45 4.73 -9.48
N GLY A 63 0.14 3.43 -9.41
CA GLY A 63 1.10 2.34 -9.57
C GLY A 63 1.86 2.44 -10.88
N GLU A 64 1.16 2.57 -12.00
CA GLU A 64 1.76 2.70 -13.34
C GLU A 64 2.73 3.89 -13.41
N ALA A 65 2.32 5.05 -12.92
CA ALA A 65 3.17 6.24 -12.89
C ALA A 65 4.44 6.06 -12.05
N MET A 66 4.32 5.34 -10.93
CA MET A 66 5.45 5.02 -10.05
C MET A 66 6.33 3.90 -10.60
N GLY A 67 5.74 2.96 -11.36
CA GLY A 67 6.37 1.75 -11.89
C GLY A 67 7.43 2.02 -12.96
N VAL A 68 7.32 3.15 -13.66
CA VAL A 68 8.27 3.55 -14.73
C VAL A 68 9.73 3.50 -14.28
N LYS A 69 10.02 3.82 -13.01
CA LYS A 69 11.40 3.80 -12.47
C LYS A 69 11.99 2.38 -12.37
N TYR A 70 11.16 1.33 -12.43
CA TYR A 70 11.59 -0.07 -12.40
C TYR A 70 11.73 -0.69 -13.79
N ALA A 71 11.43 0.04 -14.86
CA ALA A 71 11.49 -0.47 -16.23
C ALA A 71 12.89 -0.99 -16.62
N ALA A 72 13.97 -0.48 -16.01
CA ALA A 72 15.32 -0.97 -16.23
C ALA A 72 15.56 -2.43 -15.78
N HIS A 73 14.68 -2.98 -14.94
CA HIS A 73 14.70 -4.38 -14.49
C HIS A 73 13.76 -5.28 -15.31
N GLY A 74 12.85 -4.69 -16.08
CA GLY A 74 11.90 -5.45 -16.89
C GLY A 74 12.57 -6.18 -18.06
N PRO A 75 12.01 -7.31 -18.53
CA PRO A 75 10.86 -8.01 -17.96
C PRO A 75 11.25 -9.11 -16.95
N ASP A 76 12.53 -9.38 -16.72
CA ASP A 76 12.97 -10.62 -16.05
C ASP A 76 14.08 -10.48 -14.98
N ASP A 77 14.60 -9.28 -14.72
CA ASP A 77 15.55 -9.03 -13.62
C ASP A 77 14.81 -8.89 -12.27
N LEU A 78 14.34 -10.02 -11.75
CA LEU A 78 13.62 -10.10 -10.47
C LEU A 78 14.51 -9.74 -9.27
N ALA A 79 15.81 -10.03 -9.33
CA ALA A 79 16.74 -9.72 -8.25
C ALA A 79 16.99 -8.20 -8.15
N GLY A 80 17.23 -7.53 -9.27
CA GLY A 80 17.35 -6.08 -9.31
C GLY A 80 16.05 -5.39 -8.94
N LEU A 81 14.90 -5.89 -9.42
CA LEU A 81 13.58 -5.40 -9.00
C LEU A 81 13.40 -5.49 -7.49
N CYS A 82 13.71 -6.66 -6.89
CA CYS A 82 13.57 -6.89 -5.44
C CYS A 82 14.36 -5.85 -4.64
N HIS A 83 15.63 -5.65 -5.00
CA HIS A 83 16.49 -4.67 -4.34
C HIS A 83 15.97 -3.24 -4.50
N ALA A 84 15.69 -2.80 -5.74
CA ALA A 84 15.22 -1.45 -6.02
C ALA A 84 13.85 -1.15 -5.39
N PHE A 85 12.95 -2.14 -5.35
CA PHE A 85 11.64 -1.99 -4.73
C PHE A 85 11.76 -1.82 -3.22
N LEU A 86 12.45 -2.75 -2.53
CA LEU A 86 12.56 -2.72 -1.08
C LEU A 86 13.38 -1.54 -0.57
N ASP A 87 14.44 -1.11 -1.27
CA ASP A 87 15.23 0.05 -0.85
C ASP A 87 14.51 1.38 -1.08
N GLY A 88 13.50 1.38 -1.96
CA GLY A 88 12.62 2.52 -2.18
C GLY A 88 11.57 2.74 -1.08
N ILE A 89 11.45 1.84 -0.10
CA ILE A 89 10.44 1.93 0.97
C ILE A 89 11.03 2.63 2.21
N PRO A 90 10.56 3.84 2.57
CA PRO A 90 11.04 4.54 3.75
C PRO A 90 10.68 3.78 5.03
N ASN A 91 11.64 3.63 5.94
CA ASN A 91 11.46 2.90 7.20
C ASN A 91 10.86 1.49 7.03
N ARG A 92 11.17 0.84 5.89
CA ARG A 92 10.67 -0.46 5.43
C ARG A 92 10.35 -1.45 6.55
N ASP A 93 11.35 -1.79 7.36
CA ASP A 93 11.22 -2.87 8.33
C ASP A 93 10.21 -2.54 9.43
N SER A 94 10.14 -1.27 9.84
CA SER A 94 9.20 -0.80 10.87
C SER A 94 7.80 -0.44 10.36
N MET A 95 7.66 -0.22 9.05
CA MET A 95 6.42 0.18 8.40
C MET A 95 5.68 -1.02 7.80
N PHE A 96 6.43 -1.94 7.20
CA PHE A 96 5.89 -3.03 6.39
C PHE A 96 6.40 -4.40 6.82
N ALA A 97 7.57 -4.47 7.47
CA ALA A 97 8.22 -5.73 7.89
C ALA A 97 8.18 -6.80 6.78
N PRO A 98 8.78 -6.54 5.60
CA PRO A 98 8.78 -7.51 4.51
C PRO A 98 9.63 -8.73 4.83
N GLU A 99 9.14 -9.88 4.44
CA GLU A 99 9.87 -11.14 4.40
C GLU A 99 9.93 -11.65 2.97
N ILE A 100 11.15 -11.75 2.42
CA ILE A 100 11.37 -12.34 1.10
C ILE A 100 11.24 -13.87 1.25
N LYS A 101 10.17 -14.44 0.69
CA LYS A 101 9.93 -15.89 0.69
C LYS A 101 10.67 -16.56 -0.46
N ARG A 102 10.80 -15.87 -1.59
CA ARG A 102 11.49 -16.33 -2.79
C ARG A 102 12.00 -15.15 -3.60
N CYS A 103 13.20 -15.27 -4.19
CA CYS A 103 13.73 -14.32 -5.15
C CYS A 103 14.75 -15.03 -6.03
N ASP A 104 14.29 -15.51 -7.18
CA ASP A 104 15.12 -16.17 -8.20
C ASP A 104 14.64 -15.81 -9.61
N GLY A 105 15.12 -16.52 -10.64
CA GLY A 105 14.76 -16.24 -12.03
C GLY A 105 13.32 -16.56 -12.43
N ASP A 106 12.56 -17.28 -11.60
CA ASP A 106 11.17 -17.65 -11.93
C ASP A 106 10.14 -16.80 -11.16
N ALA A 107 10.47 -16.38 -9.94
CA ALA A 107 9.54 -15.62 -9.10
C ALA A 107 10.23 -14.78 -8.02
N LEU A 108 9.63 -13.62 -7.75
CA LEU A 108 9.82 -12.83 -6.54
C LEU A 108 8.54 -12.93 -5.70
N GLU A 109 8.67 -13.44 -4.47
CA GLU A 109 7.59 -13.57 -3.51
C GLU A 109 7.95 -12.87 -2.20
N ILE A 110 7.10 -11.93 -1.77
CA ILE A 110 7.31 -11.13 -0.55
C ILE A 110 6.04 -11.20 0.30
N HIS A 111 6.18 -11.59 1.56
CA HIS A 111 5.10 -11.48 2.55
C HIS A 111 5.33 -10.25 3.41
N PHE A 112 4.38 -9.32 3.38
CA PHE A 112 4.41 -8.17 4.28
C PHE A 112 3.69 -8.51 5.58
N HIS A 113 4.40 -8.38 6.70
CA HIS A 113 3.82 -8.64 8.03
C HIS A 113 3.05 -7.44 8.58
N ARG A 114 3.26 -6.24 8.01
CA ARG A 114 2.58 -5.01 8.40
C ARG A 114 2.16 -4.20 7.18
N CYS A 115 1.13 -3.37 7.37
CA CYS A 115 0.78 -2.35 6.40
C CYS A 115 0.24 -1.12 7.14
N PRO A 116 0.86 0.06 7.00
CA PRO A 116 0.46 1.24 7.74
C PRO A 116 -0.93 1.74 7.33
N LEU A 117 -1.42 1.40 6.12
CA LEU A 117 -2.79 1.69 5.72
C LEU A 117 -3.80 0.79 6.45
N LYS A 118 -3.56 -0.53 6.44
CA LYS A 118 -4.41 -1.51 7.14
C LYS A 118 -4.48 -1.23 8.63
N GLU A 119 -3.33 -1.00 9.27
CA GLU A 119 -3.26 -0.68 10.70
C GLU A 119 -4.02 0.62 11.03
N ALA A 120 -3.95 1.62 10.16
CA ALA A 120 -4.70 2.86 10.34
C ALA A 120 -6.21 2.64 10.19
N TRP A 121 -6.66 1.83 9.23
CA TRP A 121 -8.08 1.47 9.10
C TRP A 121 -8.59 0.63 10.28
N GLN A 122 -7.77 -0.27 10.81
CA GLN A 122 -8.06 -1.00 12.04
C GLN A 122 -8.21 -0.05 13.23
N ALA A 123 -7.29 0.92 13.38
CA ALA A 123 -7.38 1.94 14.42
C ALA A 123 -8.60 2.87 14.26
N GLN A 124 -9.10 3.04 13.04
CA GLN A 124 -10.36 3.74 12.75
C GLN A 124 -11.61 2.88 13.03
N GLY A 125 -11.45 1.62 13.41
CA GLY A 125 -12.55 0.71 13.73
C GLY A 125 -13.27 0.14 12.50
N LYS A 126 -12.61 0.07 11.33
CA LYS A 126 -13.17 -0.63 10.16
C LYS A 126 -13.33 -2.12 10.45
N SER A 127 -14.43 -2.71 9.98
CA SER A 127 -14.69 -4.15 10.08
C SER A 127 -13.72 -4.96 9.21
N ASP A 128 -13.59 -6.26 9.46
CA ASP A 128 -12.78 -7.15 8.62
C ASP A 128 -13.23 -7.16 7.16
N GLU A 129 -14.54 -7.07 6.91
CA GLU A 129 -15.10 -6.94 5.57
C GLU A 129 -14.65 -5.63 4.90
N ASP A 130 -14.78 -4.48 5.60
CA ASP A 130 -14.32 -3.20 5.07
C ASP A 130 -12.80 -3.17 4.86
N LEU A 131 -12.03 -3.82 5.73
CA LEU A 131 -10.58 -3.96 5.60
C LEU A 131 -10.19 -4.77 4.37
N GLU A 132 -10.87 -5.88 4.09
CA GLU A 132 -10.64 -6.67 2.89
C GLU A 132 -10.88 -5.83 1.63
N LEU A 133 -12.01 -5.12 1.58
CA LEU A 133 -12.37 -4.25 0.46
C LEU A 133 -11.35 -3.11 0.26
N LEU A 134 -10.94 -2.43 1.34
CA LEU A 134 -9.96 -1.34 1.28
C LEU A 134 -8.56 -1.85 0.91
N CYS A 135 -8.13 -3.00 1.44
CA CYS A 135 -6.86 -3.63 1.06
C CYS A 135 -6.87 -4.02 -0.41
N ASN A 136 -7.97 -4.58 -0.89
CA ASN A 136 -8.14 -4.95 -2.28
C ASN A 136 -8.13 -3.73 -3.22
N MET A 137 -8.83 -2.65 -2.85
CA MET A 137 -8.82 -1.39 -3.59
C MET A 137 -7.42 -0.75 -3.63
N ALA A 138 -6.75 -0.66 -2.48
CA ALA A 138 -5.43 -0.04 -2.37
C ALA A 138 -4.33 -0.89 -3.02
N GLY A 139 -4.42 -2.21 -2.92
CA GLY A 139 -3.43 -3.16 -3.45
C GLY A 139 -3.32 -3.20 -4.96
N ALA A 140 -4.30 -2.65 -5.71
CA ALA A 140 -4.19 -2.53 -7.16
C ALA A 140 -3.01 -1.64 -7.61
N ILE A 141 -2.46 -0.81 -6.72
CA ILE A 141 -1.22 -0.07 -6.95
C ILE A 141 -0.04 -0.99 -7.30
N ASP A 142 0.06 -2.17 -6.67
CA ASP A 142 1.18 -3.09 -6.88
C ASP A 142 1.11 -3.69 -8.29
N GLY A 143 -0.10 -4.05 -8.74
CA GLY A 143 -0.34 -4.50 -10.12
C GLY A 143 0.12 -3.45 -11.14
N GLY A 144 -0.37 -2.22 -11.01
CA GLY A 144 0.05 -1.13 -11.90
C GLY A 144 1.56 -0.88 -11.87
N LEU A 145 2.19 -0.97 -10.69
CA LEU A 145 3.63 -0.74 -10.51
C LEU A 145 4.49 -1.79 -11.21
N PHE A 146 4.20 -3.08 -11.02
CA PHE A 146 5.02 -4.15 -11.59
C PHE A 146 4.70 -4.40 -13.07
N GLU A 147 3.44 -4.31 -13.47
CA GLU A 147 3.03 -4.53 -14.87
C GLU A 147 3.54 -3.41 -15.78
N ALA A 148 3.53 -2.15 -15.33
CA ALA A 148 4.13 -1.03 -16.08
C ALA A 148 5.65 -1.16 -16.27
N ALA A 149 6.32 -1.90 -15.38
CA ALA A 149 7.74 -2.24 -15.51
C ALA A 149 7.99 -3.48 -16.38
N GLY A 150 6.94 -4.10 -16.95
CA GLY A 150 7.04 -5.23 -17.87
C GLY A 150 7.02 -6.60 -17.20
N PHE A 151 6.67 -6.71 -15.92
CA PHE A 151 6.52 -7.99 -15.21
C PHE A 151 5.07 -8.49 -15.24
N VAL A 152 4.85 -9.72 -14.78
CA VAL A 152 3.50 -10.25 -14.48
C VAL A 152 3.26 -10.22 -12.97
N PHE A 153 2.17 -9.61 -12.54
CA PHE A 153 1.79 -9.53 -11.12
C PHE A 153 0.68 -10.53 -10.76
N ARG A 154 0.84 -11.22 -9.63
CA ARG A 154 -0.13 -12.19 -9.08
C ARG A 154 -0.23 -12.09 -7.55
N GLY A 155 -0.13 -10.88 -7.01
CA GLY A 155 -0.23 -10.68 -5.56
C GLY A 155 -1.62 -10.96 -5.01
N GLU A 156 -1.66 -11.23 -3.71
CA GLU A 156 -2.86 -11.43 -2.92
C GLU A 156 -2.93 -10.37 -1.82
N THR A 157 -4.08 -9.69 -1.72
CA THR A 157 -4.34 -8.75 -0.63
C THR A 157 -4.84 -9.48 0.61
N TRP A 158 -4.67 -8.85 1.77
CA TRP A 158 -5.13 -9.40 3.05
C TRP A 158 -6.63 -9.77 3.02
N LYS A 159 -6.98 -10.90 3.65
CA LYS A 159 -8.35 -11.36 3.88
C LYS A 159 -8.61 -11.61 5.38
N PRO A 160 -9.86 -11.64 5.83
CA PRO A 160 -10.19 -11.97 7.21
C PRO A 160 -9.57 -13.30 7.64
N GLY A 161 -8.87 -13.30 8.78
CA GLY A 161 -8.15 -14.46 9.29
C GLY A 161 -6.71 -14.64 8.80
N ASP A 162 -6.24 -13.86 7.82
CA ASP A 162 -4.83 -13.88 7.41
C ASP A 162 -3.92 -13.28 8.49
N GLU A 163 -2.79 -13.96 8.74
CA GLU A 163 -1.66 -13.41 9.48
C GLU A 163 -0.86 -12.40 8.64
N GLY A 164 -0.48 -11.29 9.27
CA GLY A 164 0.26 -10.20 8.62
C GLY A 164 -0.62 -9.34 7.69
N CYS A 165 -0.16 -9.11 6.46
CA CYS A 165 -0.85 -8.34 5.44
C CYS A 165 -0.74 -9.00 4.04
N CYS A 166 -0.44 -8.24 2.99
CA CYS A 166 -0.45 -8.71 1.60
C CYS A 166 0.75 -9.59 1.26
N ARG A 167 0.55 -10.48 0.28
CA ARG A 167 1.59 -11.34 -0.29
C ARG A 167 1.79 -10.94 -1.75
N LEU A 168 2.97 -10.44 -2.10
CA LEU A 168 3.29 -10.14 -3.49
C LEU A 168 3.86 -11.37 -4.17
N LYS A 169 3.50 -11.53 -5.44
CA LYS A 169 4.12 -12.48 -6.35
C LYS A 169 4.32 -11.80 -7.70
N VAL A 170 5.58 -11.65 -8.09
CA VAL A 170 5.99 -11.07 -9.36
C VAL A 170 6.72 -12.15 -10.15
N LEU A 171 6.37 -12.28 -11.43
CA LEU A 171 6.96 -13.24 -12.36
C LEU A 171 7.60 -12.50 -13.54
N PRO A 172 8.54 -13.14 -14.25
CA PRO A 172 9.06 -12.59 -15.49
C PRO A 172 7.92 -12.28 -16.47
N GLY A 173 8.05 -11.16 -17.16
CA GLY A 173 7.14 -10.77 -18.23
C GLY A 173 7.30 -11.59 -19.50
N PRO A 174 6.39 -11.40 -20.47
CA PRO A 174 6.54 -11.98 -21.79
C PRO A 174 7.85 -11.48 -22.43
N LYS A 175 8.66 -12.39 -22.95
CA LYS A 175 9.84 -12.03 -23.74
C LYS A 175 9.38 -11.34 -25.03
N ALA A 176 10.06 -10.26 -25.40
CA ALA A 176 9.87 -9.66 -26.72
C ALA A 176 10.17 -10.71 -27.79
N ALA A 177 9.29 -10.82 -28.78
CA ALA A 177 9.44 -11.74 -29.92
C ALA A 177 10.57 -11.32 -30.85
#